data_AF-A0A7J2R9Z9-F1
#
_entry.id   AF-A0A7J2R9Z9-F1
#
_cell.length_a   1.000
_cell.length_b   1.000
_cell.length_c   1.000
_cell.angle_alpha   90.00
_cell.angle_beta   90.00
_cell.angle_gamma   90.00
#
_symmetry.space_group_name_H-M   'P 1'
#
loop_
_entity.id
_entity.type
_entity.pdbx_description
1 polymer ?
#
loop_
_entity_poly.entity_id
_entity_poly.type
_entity_poly.pdbx_seq_one_letter_code
_entity_poly.pdbx_strand_id
1 'polypeptide(L)'
;MENERSANDSIKEAIKKKIKEKLKEELLEEIYEELKLEEIDLTSEDKSLTKTLHSIKPEIKKTKKEVVGTKMEENIEREVFISVKAILKVASHALKYANSKVPKEKWVEVIGLLAGKIDNKGILHIEDVFPMGHGTSVYAEIKDYKNYVRAFKDIKKQKYFICGWYHSHPSYSCFMSKEDMGTQTRYQTLWEKAVALVIDPYQIDGTSAGFEIYRANLKTQEWFPLVYGIKGALDIRMLPEILEFMRPIIDGKPAYLEYDED
;
A
#
# COMPACT_ATOMS: atom_id res chain seq x y z
N MET A 1 14.51 38.26 31.57
CA MET A 1 13.70 37.64 30.50
C MET A 1 14.30 36.35 29.93
N GLU A 2 15.59 36.04 30.13
CA GLU A 2 16.19 34.78 29.64
C GLU A 2 15.93 33.54 30.53
N ASN A 3 15.76 33.71 31.85
CA ASN A 3 15.55 32.57 32.77
C ASN A 3 14.16 31.90 32.67
N GLU A 4 13.12 32.61 32.20
CA GLU A 4 11.76 32.03 32.08
C GLU A 4 11.59 31.18 30.80
N ARG A 5 12.34 31.47 29.72
CA ARG A 5 12.33 30.65 28.50
C ARG A 5 12.99 29.29 28.71
N SER A 6 14.11 29.25 29.43
CA SER A 6 14.84 28.01 29.75
C SER A 6 14.03 27.01 30.59
N ALA A 7 13.22 27.50 31.54
CA ALA A 7 12.39 26.66 32.38
C ALA A 7 11.22 26.03 31.60
N ASN A 8 10.59 26.78 30.69
CA ASN A 8 9.49 26.28 29.87
C ASN A 8 9.92 25.21 28.86
N ASP A 9 11.12 25.33 28.29
CA ASP A 9 11.66 24.32 27.37
C ASP A 9 11.99 23.01 28.10
N SER A 10 12.49 23.09 29.34
CA SER A 10 12.74 21.91 30.18
C SER A 10 11.45 21.15 30.55
N ILE A 11 10.37 21.88 30.87
CA ILE A 11 9.06 21.30 31.17
C ILE A 11 8.47 20.62 29.92
N LYS A 12 8.61 21.24 28.74
CA LYS A 12 8.12 20.69 27.48
C LYS A 12 8.82 19.38 27.09
N GLU A 13 10.14 19.30 27.28
CA GLU A 13 10.90 18.06 27.06
C GLU A 13 10.53 16.97 28.07
N ALA A 14 10.30 17.32 29.34
CA ALA A 14 9.83 16.37 30.34
C ALA A 14 8.44 15.78 30.00
N ILE A 15 7.52 16.62 29.52
CA ILE A 15 6.18 16.18 29.08
C ILE A 15 6.29 15.28 27.85
N LYS A 16 7.11 15.66 26.85
CA LYS A 16 7.33 14.87 25.64
C LYS A 16 7.92 13.49 25.94
N LYS A 17 8.87 13.42 26.88
CA LYS A 17 9.45 12.16 27.34
C LYS A 17 8.40 11.27 28.01
N LYS A 18 7.57 11.84 28.87
CA LYS A 18 6.50 11.12 29.58
C LYS A 18 5.41 10.59 28.63
N ILE A 19 5.05 11.38 27.62
CA ILE A 19 4.12 10.96 26.55
C ILE A 19 4.72 9.81 25.74
N LYS A 20 6.01 9.90 25.38
CA LYS A 20 6.71 8.86 24.62
C LYS A 20 6.83 7.55 25.41
N GLU A 21 7.09 7.62 26.71
CA GLU A 21 7.13 6.44 27.59
C GLU A 21 5.75 5.78 27.67
N LYS A 22 4.68 6.57 27.85
CA LYS A 22 3.32 6.05 27.91
C LYS A 22 2.85 5.41 26.60
N LEU A 23 3.13 6.05 25.46
CA LEU A 23 2.86 5.48 24.13
C LEU A 23 3.61 4.16 23.90
N LYS A 24 4.85 4.05 24.41
CA LYS A 24 5.65 2.84 24.30
C LYS A 24 5.05 1.70 25.14
N GLU A 25 4.56 1.99 26.33
CA GLU A 25 3.86 1.02 27.18
C GLU A 25 2.55 0.54 26.52
N GLU A 26 1.73 1.47 26.01
CA GLU A 26 0.47 1.15 25.31
C GLU A 26 0.71 0.28 24.07
N LEU A 27 1.74 0.58 23.25
CA LEU A 27 2.10 -0.26 22.09
C LEU A 27 2.60 -1.65 22.48
N LEU A 28 3.34 -1.75 23.59
CA LEU A 28 3.84 -3.03 24.09
C LEU A 28 2.71 -3.93 24.60
N GLU A 29 1.70 -3.33 25.25
CA GLU A 29 0.49 -4.04 25.66
C GLU A 29 -0.32 -4.52 24.46
N GLU A 30 -0.48 -3.68 23.43
CA GLU A 30 -1.20 -4.07 22.20
C GLU A 30 -0.52 -5.24 21.48
N ILE A 31 0.80 -5.17 21.29
CA ILE A 31 1.59 -6.28 20.69
C ILE A 31 1.48 -7.55 21.55
N TYR A 32 1.49 -7.42 22.87
CA TYR A 32 1.41 -8.57 23.77
C TYR A 32 0.03 -9.25 23.72
N GLU A 33 -1.05 -8.50 23.61
CA GLU A 33 -2.40 -9.05 23.44
C GLU A 33 -2.60 -9.67 22.06
N GLU A 34 -2.03 -9.11 20.99
CA GLU A 34 -2.02 -9.74 19.66
C GLU A 34 -1.27 -11.08 19.67
N LEU A 35 -0.08 -11.13 20.27
CA LEU A 35 0.70 -12.37 20.40
C LEU A 35 -0.03 -13.44 21.23
N LYS A 36 -0.75 -13.05 22.28
CA LYS A 36 -1.61 -13.98 23.04
C LYS A 36 -2.76 -14.51 22.20
N LEU A 37 -3.39 -13.66 21.40
CA LEU A 37 -4.49 -14.07 20.51
C LEU A 37 -3.98 -15.05 19.44
N GLU A 38 -2.79 -14.83 18.89
CA GLU A 38 -2.13 -15.78 17.98
C GLU A 38 -1.80 -17.12 18.66
N GLU A 39 -1.29 -17.13 19.90
CA GLU A 39 -1.09 -18.38 20.66
C GLU A 39 -2.39 -19.13 20.95
N ILE A 40 -3.48 -18.41 21.23
CA ILE A 40 -4.81 -19.00 21.44
C ILE A 40 -5.36 -19.60 20.13
N ASP A 41 -5.16 -18.94 19.00
CA ASP A 41 -5.62 -19.43 17.69
C ASP A 41 -4.83 -20.71 17.30
N LEU A 42 -3.52 -20.71 17.50
CA LEU A 42 -2.63 -21.86 17.27
C LEU A 42 -2.93 -23.06 18.17
N THR A 43 -3.48 -22.85 19.37
CA THR A 43 -3.87 -23.94 20.29
C THR A 43 -5.31 -24.42 20.06
N SER A 44 -6.13 -23.65 19.34
CA SER A 44 -7.52 -23.99 19.02
C SER A 44 -7.67 -24.86 17.76
N GLU A 45 -6.71 -24.82 16.84
CA GLU A 45 -6.68 -25.69 15.65
C GLU A 45 -6.48 -27.20 15.98
N ASP A 46 -6.02 -27.53 17.21
CA ASP A 46 -5.76 -28.92 17.63
C ASP A 46 -6.89 -29.58 18.45
N LYS A 47 -8.01 -28.89 18.73
CA LYS A 47 -9.12 -29.46 19.53
C LYS A 47 -10.50 -29.03 19.07
N SER A 48 -11.01 -29.65 18.00
CA SER A 48 -12.46 -29.62 17.75
C SER A 48 -12.97 -30.84 16.96
N LEU A 49 -12.78 -32.03 17.54
CA LEU A 49 -13.81 -33.07 17.58
C LEU A 49 -14.41 -33.04 18.98
N THR A 50 -15.58 -32.41 19.19
CA THR A 50 -16.69 -32.86 20.08
C THR A 50 -17.74 -31.77 20.38
N LYS A 51 -18.96 -32.04 19.89
CA LYS A 51 -20.32 -31.73 20.38
C LYS A 51 -20.61 -30.60 21.41
N THR A 52 -21.48 -29.68 20.93
CA THR A 52 -22.87 -29.38 21.38
C THR A 52 -23.20 -29.21 22.88
N LEU A 53 -23.69 -28.01 23.27
CA LEU A 53 -25.09 -27.71 23.71
C LEU A 53 -25.23 -26.30 24.34
N HIS A 54 -26.23 -25.53 23.88
CA HIS A 54 -27.20 -24.63 24.57
C HIS A 54 -26.71 -23.67 25.70
N SER A 55 -27.19 -22.44 25.92
CA SER A 55 -28.27 -21.59 25.39
C SER A 55 -28.29 -20.25 26.16
N ILE A 56 -29.06 -19.26 25.66
CA ILE A 56 -29.66 -18.08 26.34
C ILE A 56 -28.98 -16.71 26.08
N LYS A 57 -29.75 -15.81 25.42
CA LYS A 57 -29.57 -14.35 25.28
C LYS A 57 -30.02 -13.60 26.55
N PRO A 58 -29.64 -12.32 26.71
CA PRO A 58 -30.66 -11.28 26.48
C PRO A 58 -30.20 -10.07 25.65
N GLU A 59 -31.20 -9.44 25.04
CA GLU A 59 -31.21 -8.22 24.23
C GLU A 59 -30.91 -6.95 25.07
N ILE A 60 -30.14 -6.00 24.50
CA ILE A 60 -30.30 -4.57 24.81
C ILE A 60 -30.32 -3.80 23.48
N LYS A 61 -31.38 -3.00 23.31
CA LYS A 61 -31.71 -2.22 22.10
C LYS A 61 -31.56 -0.73 22.37
N LYS A 62 -31.03 -0.05 21.34
CA LYS A 62 -31.15 1.39 20.97
C LYS A 62 -30.25 2.35 21.77
N THR A 63 -29.55 3.29 21.14
CA THR A 63 -30.15 4.32 20.27
C THR A 63 -29.19 4.84 19.20
N LYS A 64 -29.75 5.09 18.01
CA LYS A 64 -29.12 5.71 16.83
C LYS A 64 -28.79 7.19 17.10
N LYS A 65 -27.65 7.65 16.60
CA LYS A 65 -27.49 9.03 16.09
C LYS A 65 -27.04 8.93 14.64
N GLU A 66 -27.92 9.36 13.75
CA GLU A 66 -27.69 9.48 12.31
C GLU A 66 -26.63 10.54 12.05
N VAL A 67 -25.58 10.17 11.32
CA VAL A 67 -24.78 11.12 10.55
C VAL A 67 -25.22 10.93 9.11
N VAL A 68 -25.92 11.95 8.60
CA VAL A 68 -26.33 12.06 7.20
C VAL A 68 -25.07 12.30 6.36
N GLY A 69 -24.76 11.36 5.48
CA GLY A 69 -23.69 11.45 4.49
C GLY A 69 -23.93 10.48 3.33
N THR A 70 -24.49 11.03 2.24
CA THR A 70 -24.45 10.55 0.85
C THR A 70 -24.54 9.04 0.56
N LYS A 71 -25.77 8.56 0.32
CA LYS A 71 -26.11 7.23 -0.22
C LYS A 71 -25.96 7.16 -1.75
N MET A 72 -24.74 7.16 -2.30
CA MET A 72 -24.55 7.00 -3.75
C MET A 72 -23.40 6.07 -4.20
N GLU A 73 -22.81 5.26 -3.32
CA GLU A 73 -21.72 4.34 -3.68
C GLU A 73 -22.06 2.83 -3.58
N GLU A 74 -23.32 2.47 -3.34
CA GLU A 74 -23.72 1.07 -3.14
C GLU A 74 -24.13 0.41 -4.46
N ASN A 75 -23.13 -0.11 -5.22
CA ASN A 75 -23.16 -1.33 -6.07
C ASN A 75 -22.14 -1.34 -7.23
N ILE A 76 -21.04 -0.59 -7.15
CA ILE A 76 -19.94 -0.81 -8.12
C ILE A 76 -19.16 -2.04 -7.67
N GLU A 77 -19.29 -3.15 -8.42
CA GLU A 77 -18.53 -4.37 -8.18
C GLU A 77 -17.04 -4.10 -8.39
N ARG A 78 -16.22 -4.46 -7.39
CA ARG A 78 -14.77 -4.26 -7.43
C ARG A 78 -14.14 -5.44 -8.17
N GLU A 79 -13.32 -5.14 -9.18
CA GLU A 79 -12.65 -6.13 -10.03
C GLU A 79 -11.30 -6.56 -9.46
N VAL A 80 -10.69 -5.72 -8.63
CA VAL A 80 -9.40 -5.95 -7.98
C VAL A 80 -9.40 -5.32 -6.59
N PHE A 81 -8.66 -5.89 -5.66
CA PHE A 81 -8.36 -5.26 -4.37
C PHE A 81 -6.87 -4.96 -4.26
N ILE A 82 -6.51 -3.85 -3.63
CA ILE A 82 -5.12 -3.48 -3.34
C ILE A 82 -4.96 -3.19 -1.86
N SER A 83 -3.93 -3.76 -1.24
CA SER A 83 -3.65 -3.56 0.19
C SER A 83 -3.10 -2.16 0.47
N VAL A 84 -3.37 -1.63 1.67
CA VAL A 84 -2.77 -0.36 2.12
C VAL A 84 -1.23 -0.42 2.04
N LYS A 85 -0.64 -1.55 2.41
CA LYS A 85 0.81 -1.80 2.29
C LYS A 85 1.30 -1.60 0.85
N ALA A 86 0.61 -2.16 -0.15
CA ALA A 86 0.97 -2.01 -1.55
C ALA A 86 0.88 -0.53 -1.98
N ILE A 87 -0.20 0.17 -1.63
CA ILE A 87 -0.38 1.61 -1.92
C ILE A 87 0.79 2.43 -1.35
N LEU A 88 1.08 2.27 -0.06
CA LEU A 88 2.14 3.02 0.61
C LEU A 88 3.51 2.76 -0.01
N LYS A 89 3.80 1.52 -0.42
CA LYS A 89 5.07 1.16 -1.06
C LYS A 89 5.22 1.76 -2.46
N VAL A 90 4.17 1.68 -3.29
CA VAL A 90 4.19 2.30 -4.64
C VAL A 90 4.35 3.82 -4.52
N ALA A 91 3.56 4.46 -3.65
CA ALA A 91 3.61 5.89 -3.41
C ALA A 91 4.98 6.34 -2.87
N SER A 92 5.53 5.63 -1.89
CA SER A 92 6.86 5.92 -1.34
C SER A 92 7.95 5.80 -2.41
N HIS A 93 7.87 4.78 -3.27
CA HIS A 93 8.83 4.59 -4.35
C HIS A 93 8.78 5.73 -5.38
N ALA A 94 7.58 6.10 -5.84
CA ALA A 94 7.42 7.22 -6.78
C ALA A 94 7.87 8.56 -6.16
N LEU A 95 7.47 8.83 -4.90
CA LEU A 95 7.84 10.06 -4.19
C LEU A 95 9.34 10.15 -3.89
N LYS A 96 10.08 9.04 -3.80
CA LYS A 96 11.54 9.06 -3.66
C LYS A 96 12.20 9.82 -4.82
N TYR A 97 11.67 9.69 -6.03
CA TYR A 97 12.26 10.26 -7.25
C TYR A 97 11.52 11.48 -7.81
N ALA A 98 10.26 11.68 -7.43
CA ALA A 98 9.46 12.82 -7.86
C ALA A 98 8.65 13.40 -6.70
N ASN A 99 9.14 14.48 -6.11
CA ASN A 99 8.48 15.19 -5.02
C ASN A 99 8.85 16.68 -5.00
N SER A 100 8.18 17.45 -4.16
CA SER A 100 8.34 18.92 -4.06
C SER A 100 9.75 19.41 -3.65
N LYS A 101 10.58 18.54 -3.06
CA LYS A 101 11.98 18.86 -2.70
C LYS A 101 12.97 18.56 -3.82
N VAL A 102 12.56 17.79 -4.83
CA VAL A 102 13.39 17.48 -6.00
C VAL A 102 12.98 18.41 -7.14
N PRO A 103 13.91 19.13 -7.79
CA PRO A 103 13.57 19.95 -8.96
C PRO A 103 12.88 19.12 -10.04
N LYS A 104 11.83 19.66 -10.67
CA LYS A 104 10.98 18.92 -11.63
C LYS A 104 11.78 18.34 -12.81
N GLU A 105 12.81 19.05 -13.25
CA GLU A 105 13.74 18.62 -14.30
C GLU A 105 14.58 17.39 -13.94
N LYS A 106 14.58 16.98 -12.66
CA LYS A 106 15.25 15.76 -12.18
C LYS A 106 14.28 14.63 -11.87
N TRP A 107 12.98 14.83 -12.07
CA TRP A 107 12.01 13.78 -11.83
C TRP A 107 12.20 12.65 -12.86
N VAL A 108 12.17 11.42 -12.36
CA VAL A 108 12.30 10.21 -13.17
C VAL A 108 11.15 9.25 -12.89
N GLU A 109 10.84 8.42 -13.87
CA GLU A 109 9.86 7.35 -13.70
C GLU A 109 10.46 6.19 -12.91
N VAL A 110 9.63 5.50 -12.13
CA VAL A 110 9.97 4.26 -11.44
C VAL A 110 9.22 3.09 -12.02
N ILE A 111 9.72 1.86 -11.82
CA ILE A 111 9.04 0.62 -12.22
C ILE A 111 9.18 -0.46 -11.14
N GLY A 112 8.18 -1.33 -11.03
CA GLY A 112 8.24 -2.48 -10.14
C GLY A 112 7.21 -3.56 -10.41
N LEU A 113 7.26 -4.63 -9.62
CA LEU A 113 6.35 -5.77 -9.71
C LEU A 113 5.19 -5.63 -8.74
N LEU A 114 4.01 -6.10 -9.16
CA LEU A 114 2.85 -6.30 -8.29
C LEU A 114 2.77 -7.77 -7.90
N ALA A 115 2.58 -8.04 -6.62
CA ALA A 115 2.45 -9.39 -6.09
C ALA A 115 1.13 -9.57 -5.33
N GLY A 116 0.48 -10.71 -5.56
CA GLY A 116 -0.84 -10.92 -5.03
C GLY A 116 -1.28 -12.38 -5.03
N LYS A 117 -2.56 -12.55 -4.72
CA LYS A 117 -3.26 -13.83 -4.75
C LYS A 117 -4.65 -13.66 -5.36
N ILE A 118 -5.25 -14.77 -5.77
CA ILE A 118 -6.63 -14.82 -6.25
C ILE A 118 -7.47 -15.43 -5.13
N ASP A 119 -8.62 -14.85 -4.83
CA ASP A 119 -9.56 -15.43 -3.86
C ASP A 119 -10.44 -16.52 -4.48
N ASN A 120 -11.29 -17.15 -3.65
CA ASN A 120 -12.18 -18.23 -4.09
C ASN A 120 -13.23 -17.78 -5.13
N LYS A 121 -13.45 -16.47 -5.29
CA LYS A 121 -14.36 -15.89 -6.28
C LYS A 121 -13.64 -15.51 -7.57
N GLY A 122 -12.32 -15.71 -7.65
CA GLY A 122 -11.52 -15.39 -8.82
C GLY A 122 -11.10 -13.92 -8.91
N ILE A 123 -11.25 -13.14 -7.83
CA ILE A 123 -10.88 -11.74 -7.74
C ILE A 123 -9.40 -11.64 -7.35
N LEU A 124 -8.67 -10.73 -8.01
CA LEU A 124 -7.27 -10.46 -7.71
C LEU A 124 -7.15 -9.57 -6.46
N HIS A 125 -6.29 -9.96 -5.54
CA HIS A 125 -5.85 -9.16 -4.40
C HIS A 125 -4.36 -8.86 -4.56
N ILE A 126 -4.01 -7.62 -4.85
CA ILE A 126 -2.65 -7.08 -4.85
C ILE A 126 -2.25 -6.83 -3.39
N GLU A 127 -1.38 -7.68 -2.85
CA GLU A 127 -1.07 -7.70 -1.42
C GLU A 127 0.27 -6.99 -1.12
N ASP A 128 1.20 -6.98 -2.07
CA ASP A 128 2.52 -6.36 -1.91
C ASP A 128 3.08 -5.89 -3.27
N VAL A 129 4.11 -5.04 -3.24
CA VAL A 129 4.80 -4.54 -4.44
C VAL A 129 6.31 -4.58 -4.24
N PHE A 130 7.05 -4.69 -5.33
CA PHE A 130 8.50 -4.85 -5.28
C PHE A 130 9.14 -3.84 -6.24
N PRO A 131 9.74 -2.74 -5.72
CA PRO A 131 10.51 -1.78 -6.50
C PRO A 131 11.64 -2.47 -7.28
N MET A 132 11.66 -2.32 -8.60
CA MET A 132 12.63 -2.99 -9.48
C MET A 132 13.65 -2.03 -10.09
N GLY A 133 13.41 -0.74 -10.00
CA GLY A 133 14.34 0.28 -10.44
C GLY A 133 13.63 1.55 -10.84
N HIS A 134 14.44 2.47 -11.34
CA HIS A 134 14.05 3.76 -11.85
C HIS A 134 14.68 3.98 -13.24
N GLY A 135 14.08 4.91 -13.97
CA GLY A 135 14.33 5.14 -15.37
C GLY A 135 14.87 6.53 -15.68
N THR A 136 14.49 7.01 -16.86
CA THR A 136 14.55 8.42 -17.25
C THR A 136 13.19 9.08 -16.97
N SER A 137 13.01 10.35 -17.33
CA SER A 137 11.73 11.05 -17.16
C SER A 137 10.56 10.50 -18.00
N VAL A 138 10.82 9.54 -18.91
CA VAL A 138 9.82 9.00 -19.86
C VAL A 138 9.89 7.47 -20.00
N TYR A 139 10.82 6.81 -19.29
CA TYR A 139 11.02 5.37 -19.48
C TYR A 139 11.77 4.70 -18.33
N ALA A 140 11.21 3.66 -17.72
CA ALA A 140 11.88 2.79 -16.75
C ALA A 140 11.83 1.31 -17.17
N GLU A 141 12.92 0.58 -16.90
CA GLU A 141 13.06 -0.84 -17.22
C GLU A 141 13.60 -1.63 -16.03
N ILE A 142 13.19 -2.89 -15.91
CA ILE A 142 13.77 -3.84 -14.96
C ILE A 142 15.12 -4.31 -15.52
N LYS A 143 16.22 -3.72 -15.04
CA LYS A 143 17.57 -3.99 -15.58
C LYS A 143 18.34 -5.09 -14.84
N ASP A 144 18.13 -5.26 -13.54
CA ASP A 144 18.89 -6.24 -12.75
C ASP A 144 18.12 -7.55 -12.51
N TYR A 145 18.62 -8.63 -13.12
CA TYR A 145 18.11 -9.99 -12.92
C TYR A 145 18.20 -10.46 -11.46
N LYS A 146 19.20 -9.98 -10.69
CA LYS A 146 19.34 -10.34 -9.26
C LYS A 146 18.17 -9.82 -8.42
N ASN A 147 17.72 -8.59 -8.68
CA ASN A 147 16.58 -7.99 -8.01
C ASN A 147 15.31 -8.78 -8.28
N TYR A 148 15.13 -9.17 -9.55
CA TYR A 148 14.02 -10.01 -9.94
C TYR A 148 14.05 -11.37 -9.20
N VAL A 149 15.22 -12.02 -9.10
CA VAL A 149 15.34 -13.30 -8.36
C VAL A 149 15.04 -13.12 -6.87
N ARG A 150 15.47 -12.02 -6.25
CA ARG A 150 15.19 -11.74 -4.83
C ARG A 150 13.70 -11.47 -4.60
N ALA A 151 13.09 -10.60 -5.41
CA ALA A 151 11.65 -10.37 -5.40
C ALA A 151 10.87 -11.66 -5.60
N PHE A 152 11.24 -12.47 -6.58
CA PHE A 152 10.57 -13.74 -6.85
C PHE A 152 10.63 -14.70 -5.64
N LYS A 153 11.78 -14.77 -4.94
CA LYS A 153 11.90 -15.55 -3.70
C LYS A 153 10.98 -15.02 -2.60
N ASP A 154 10.93 -13.71 -2.39
CA ASP A 154 10.11 -13.12 -1.33
C ASP A 154 8.60 -13.22 -1.62
N ILE A 155 8.20 -13.05 -2.88
CA ILE A 155 6.84 -13.29 -3.37
C ILE A 155 6.42 -14.74 -3.10
N LYS A 156 7.28 -15.71 -3.46
CA LYS A 156 7.04 -17.14 -3.22
C LYS A 156 6.88 -17.48 -1.74
N LYS A 157 7.72 -16.91 -0.86
CA LYS A 157 7.63 -17.13 0.61
C LYS A 157 6.27 -16.71 1.16
N GLN A 158 5.71 -15.61 0.65
CA GLN A 158 4.39 -15.12 1.03
C GLN A 158 3.23 -15.87 0.34
N LYS A 159 3.52 -16.93 -0.43
CA LYS A 159 2.55 -17.69 -1.23
C LYS A 159 1.79 -16.81 -2.23
N TYR A 160 2.42 -15.74 -2.71
CA TYR A 160 1.92 -14.88 -3.76
C TYR A 160 2.50 -15.26 -5.12
N PHE A 161 1.96 -14.67 -6.17
CA PHE A 161 2.51 -14.71 -7.51
C PHE A 161 2.61 -13.29 -8.09
N ILE A 162 3.43 -13.12 -9.13
CA ILE A 162 3.53 -11.85 -9.86
C ILE A 162 2.25 -11.67 -10.65
N CYS A 163 1.44 -10.70 -10.25
CA CYS A 163 0.11 -10.45 -10.80
C CYS A 163 0.06 -9.23 -11.72
N GLY A 164 1.21 -8.59 -11.94
CA GLY A 164 1.29 -7.39 -12.75
C GLY A 164 2.56 -6.61 -12.48
N TRP A 165 2.53 -5.36 -12.89
CA TRP A 165 3.62 -4.41 -12.75
C TRP A 165 3.05 -3.02 -12.50
N TYR A 166 3.90 -2.12 -12.02
CA TYR A 166 3.56 -0.72 -11.90
C TYR A 166 4.67 0.16 -12.41
N HIS A 167 4.32 1.36 -12.82
CA HIS A 167 5.27 2.44 -13.07
C HIS A 167 4.67 3.79 -12.67
N SER A 168 5.49 4.84 -12.69
CA SER A 168 5.03 6.19 -12.36
C SER A 168 5.05 7.12 -13.57
N HIS A 169 4.12 8.06 -13.62
CA HIS A 169 4.09 9.19 -14.55
C HIS A 169 4.12 10.52 -13.78
N PRO A 170 5.30 11.02 -13.37
CA PRO A 170 5.39 12.24 -12.58
C PRO A 170 4.88 13.48 -13.34
N SER A 171 3.78 14.08 -12.89
CA SER A 171 3.11 15.24 -13.51
C SER A 171 2.42 15.00 -14.87
N TYR A 172 2.14 13.75 -15.27
CA TYR A 172 1.44 13.49 -16.54
C TYR A 172 0.03 12.93 -16.38
N SER A 173 -0.49 12.82 -15.14
CA SER A 173 -1.68 12.04 -14.79
C SER A 173 -1.53 10.53 -15.07
N CYS A 174 -2.48 9.75 -14.58
CA CYS A 174 -2.48 8.31 -14.80
C CYS A 174 -3.08 7.98 -16.17
N PHE A 175 -2.24 7.49 -17.08
CA PHE A 175 -2.64 6.94 -18.37
C PHE A 175 -1.63 5.88 -18.80
N MET A 176 -1.98 5.09 -19.81
CA MET A 176 -1.09 4.07 -20.37
C MET A 176 -0.60 4.51 -21.77
N SER A 177 0.71 4.44 -22.00
CA SER A 177 1.35 4.75 -23.28
C SER A 177 1.26 3.60 -24.29
N LYS A 178 1.80 3.81 -25.50
CA LYS A 178 1.92 2.74 -26.50
C LYS A 178 3.03 1.76 -26.14
N GLU A 179 4.10 2.27 -25.56
CA GLU A 179 5.25 1.51 -25.08
C GLU A 179 4.81 0.54 -23.96
N ASP A 180 3.93 1.00 -23.06
CA ASP A 180 3.37 0.18 -21.99
C ASP A 180 2.58 -1.03 -22.52
N MET A 181 2.01 -0.94 -23.73
CA MET A 181 1.26 -2.04 -24.34
C MET A 181 2.17 -3.24 -24.60
N GLY A 182 3.43 -2.99 -24.98
CA GLY A 182 4.42 -4.04 -25.17
C GLY A 182 4.72 -4.79 -23.86
N THR A 183 4.94 -4.05 -22.78
CA THR A 183 5.15 -4.62 -21.44
C THR A 183 3.92 -5.39 -20.98
N GLN A 184 2.73 -4.78 -21.06
CA GLN A 184 1.49 -5.42 -20.65
C GLN A 184 1.16 -6.67 -21.45
N THR A 185 1.43 -6.68 -22.76
CA THR A 185 1.26 -7.87 -23.59
C THR A 185 2.09 -9.04 -23.06
N ARG A 186 3.34 -8.80 -22.64
CA ARG A 186 4.20 -9.83 -22.04
C ARG A 186 3.61 -10.39 -20.74
N TYR A 187 3.16 -9.52 -19.84
CA TYR A 187 2.54 -9.94 -18.57
C TYR A 187 1.21 -10.67 -18.79
N GLN A 188 0.33 -10.17 -19.67
CA GLN A 188 -0.95 -10.81 -19.98
C GLN A 188 -0.81 -12.12 -20.77
N THR A 189 0.30 -12.32 -21.49
CA THR A 189 0.62 -13.61 -22.11
C THR A 189 0.99 -14.66 -21.06
N LEU A 190 1.70 -14.26 -20.00
CA LEU A 190 2.04 -15.14 -18.89
C LEU A 190 0.84 -15.42 -17.97
N TRP A 191 0.00 -14.40 -17.75
CA TRP A 191 -1.22 -14.52 -16.97
C TRP A 191 -2.27 -13.53 -17.48
N GLU A 192 -3.34 -14.03 -18.10
CA GLU A 192 -4.36 -13.23 -18.81
C GLU A 192 -4.94 -12.07 -17.99
N LYS A 193 -5.08 -12.24 -16.67
CA LYS A 193 -5.64 -11.24 -15.76
C LYS A 193 -4.58 -10.26 -15.20
N ALA A 194 -3.35 -10.29 -15.69
CA ALA A 194 -2.31 -9.38 -15.24
C ALA A 194 -2.73 -7.92 -15.39
N VAL A 195 -2.32 -7.08 -14.45
CA VAL A 195 -2.70 -5.67 -14.37
C VAL A 195 -1.47 -4.76 -14.45
N ALA A 196 -1.69 -3.54 -14.91
CA ALA A 196 -0.71 -2.45 -14.86
C ALA A 196 -1.25 -1.37 -13.92
N LEU A 197 -0.44 -0.94 -12.95
CA LEU A 197 -0.78 0.20 -12.09
C LEU A 197 0.08 1.40 -12.49
N VAL A 198 -0.54 2.54 -12.73
CA VAL A 198 0.20 3.80 -12.97
C VAL A 198 -0.04 4.73 -11.82
N ILE A 199 1.04 5.29 -11.28
CA ILE A 199 0.97 6.30 -10.21
C ILE A 199 1.51 7.64 -10.68
N ASP A 200 0.78 8.72 -10.45
CA ASP A 200 1.31 10.08 -10.50
C ASP A 200 1.47 10.59 -9.05
N PRO A 201 2.71 10.65 -8.52
CA PRO A 201 2.93 11.12 -7.16
C PRO A 201 2.47 12.56 -6.93
N TYR A 202 2.29 13.36 -8.00
CA TYR A 202 1.76 14.72 -7.90
C TYR A 202 0.25 14.76 -7.64
N GLN A 203 -0.48 13.67 -7.92
CA GLN A 203 -1.91 13.55 -7.66
C GLN A 203 -2.24 13.02 -6.26
N ILE A 204 -1.22 12.72 -5.44
CA ILE A 204 -1.42 12.34 -4.04
C ILE A 204 -1.64 13.61 -3.21
N ASP A 205 -2.87 14.09 -3.19
CA ASP A 205 -3.24 15.40 -2.64
C ASP A 205 -4.29 15.33 -1.51
N GLY A 206 -4.62 14.12 -1.04
CA GLY A 206 -5.64 13.88 -0.02
C GLY A 206 -7.05 13.66 -0.58
N THR A 207 -7.25 13.89 -1.88
CA THR A 207 -8.51 13.57 -2.58
C THR A 207 -8.38 12.29 -3.41
N SER A 208 -7.17 11.99 -3.87
CA SER A 208 -6.82 10.81 -4.64
C SER A 208 -5.64 10.06 -4.02
N ALA A 209 -5.60 8.75 -4.23
CA ALA A 209 -4.42 7.94 -3.96
C ALA A 209 -3.32 8.13 -5.03
N GLY A 210 -3.62 8.91 -6.08
CA GLY A 210 -2.71 9.27 -7.15
C GLY A 210 -2.42 8.14 -8.13
N PHE A 211 -3.19 7.05 -8.14
CA PHE A 211 -2.97 5.93 -9.05
C PHE A 211 -4.26 5.41 -9.69
N GLU A 212 -4.09 4.75 -10.84
CA GLU A 212 -5.12 3.98 -11.53
C GLU A 212 -4.59 2.59 -11.88
N ILE A 213 -5.50 1.61 -12.02
CA ILE A 213 -5.17 0.24 -12.40
C ILE A 213 -5.83 -0.07 -13.74
N TYR A 214 -5.05 -0.58 -14.69
CA TYR A 214 -5.50 -0.88 -16.04
C TYR A 214 -5.31 -2.34 -16.40
N ARG A 215 -6.09 -2.76 -17.39
CA ARG A 215 -5.83 -3.95 -18.20
C ARG A 215 -6.00 -3.59 -19.68
N ALA A 216 -5.41 -4.38 -20.57
CA ALA A 216 -5.50 -4.18 -22.01
C ALA A 216 -6.31 -5.29 -22.69
N ASN A 217 -7.11 -4.92 -23.68
CA ASN A 217 -7.57 -5.86 -24.70
C ASN A 217 -6.46 -6.03 -25.73
N LEU A 218 -5.74 -7.16 -25.69
CA LEU A 218 -4.58 -7.38 -26.56
C LEU A 218 -4.92 -7.48 -28.04
N LYS A 219 -6.19 -7.75 -28.40
CA LYS A 219 -6.64 -7.83 -29.80
C LYS A 219 -6.89 -6.44 -30.37
N THR A 220 -7.55 -5.58 -29.62
CA THR A 220 -7.86 -4.20 -30.06
C THR A 220 -6.76 -3.19 -29.69
N GLN A 221 -5.82 -3.58 -28.82
CA GLN A 221 -4.82 -2.71 -28.21
C GLN A 221 -5.42 -1.52 -27.46
N GLU A 222 -6.58 -1.75 -26.82
CA GLU A 222 -7.26 -0.73 -26.03
C GLU A 222 -7.08 -0.98 -24.54
N TRP A 223 -6.86 0.10 -23.80
CA TRP A 223 -6.78 0.10 -22.35
C TRP A 223 -8.16 0.31 -21.73
N PHE A 224 -8.42 -0.34 -20.60
CA PHE A 224 -9.57 -0.06 -19.78
C PHE A 224 -9.17 -0.02 -18.30
N PRO A 225 -9.66 0.99 -17.54
CA PRO A 225 -9.42 1.05 -16.10
C PRO A 225 -10.23 -0.04 -15.39
N LEU A 226 -9.68 -0.56 -14.30
CA LEU A 226 -10.32 -1.53 -13.42
C LEU A 226 -10.83 -0.83 -12.17
N VAL A 227 -12.06 -1.13 -11.76
CA VAL A 227 -12.57 -0.65 -10.48
C VAL A 227 -11.89 -1.42 -9.35
N TYR A 228 -11.12 -0.71 -8.53
CA TYR A 228 -10.38 -1.33 -7.41
C TYR A 228 -10.99 -1.01 -6.05
N GLY A 229 -10.89 -1.94 -5.09
CA GLY A 229 -11.16 -1.70 -3.68
C GLY A 229 -9.87 -1.62 -2.87
N ILE A 230 -9.88 -0.87 -1.76
CA ILE A 230 -8.74 -0.82 -0.83
C ILE A 230 -8.97 -1.83 0.30
N LYS A 231 -8.01 -2.72 0.50
CA LYS A 231 -8.03 -3.70 1.59
C LYS A 231 -7.24 -3.15 2.78
N GLY A 232 -7.96 -2.81 3.85
CA GLY A 232 -7.44 -2.21 5.08
C GLY A 232 -8.00 -0.82 5.33
N ALA A 233 -7.69 -0.23 6.48
CA ALA A 233 -8.10 1.13 6.82
C ALA A 233 -7.07 2.13 6.29
N LEU A 234 -7.41 2.84 5.21
CA LEU A 234 -6.66 3.98 4.72
C LEU A 234 -7.62 5.12 4.44
N ASP A 235 -7.49 6.20 5.21
CA ASP A 235 -8.12 7.47 4.89
C ASP A 235 -7.26 8.20 3.85
N ILE A 236 -7.77 8.31 2.62
CA ILE A 236 -7.05 8.98 1.51
C ILE A 236 -6.67 10.41 1.89
N ARG A 237 -7.46 11.08 2.72
CA ARG A 237 -7.19 12.46 3.17
C ARG A 237 -5.93 12.60 4.02
N MET A 238 -5.51 11.51 4.66
CA MET A 238 -4.31 11.46 5.49
C MET A 238 -3.09 10.91 4.74
N LEU A 239 -3.28 10.45 3.49
CA LEU A 239 -2.22 9.81 2.73
C LEU A 239 -1.01 10.75 2.50
N PRO A 240 -1.18 12.04 2.15
CA PRO A 240 -0.04 12.96 2.03
C PRO A 240 0.78 13.07 3.32
N GLU A 241 0.12 13.21 4.47
CA GLU A 241 0.77 13.34 5.78
C GLU A 241 1.47 12.05 6.20
N ILE A 242 0.84 10.88 5.95
CA ILE A 242 1.45 9.58 6.21
C ILE A 242 2.74 9.42 5.39
N LEU A 243 2.70 9.74 4.11
CA LEU A 243 3.86 9.62 3.22
C LEU A 243 4.96 10.63 3.57
N GLU A 244 4.59 11.85 3.96
CA GLU A 244 5.55 12.84 4.46
C GLU A 244 6.23 12.35 5.75
N PHE A 245 5.47 11.74 6.67
CA PHE A 245 6.02 11.14 7.89
C PHE A 245 6.96 9.96 7.60
N MET A 246 6.66 9.15 6.58
CA MET A 246 7.51 8.03 6.16
C MET A 246 8.79 8.50 5.44
N ARG A 247 8.81 9.72 4.90
CA ARG A 247 9.92 10.22 4.07
C ARG A 247 11.28 10.41 4.79
N PRO A 248 11.40 10.89 6.04
CA PRO A 248 12.69 10.94 6.74
C PRO A 248 13.34 9.56 6.96
N ILE A 249 12.55 8.48 6.94
CA ILE A 249 13.08 7.12 6.93
C ILE A 249 13.74 6.84 5.56
N ILE A 250 13.23 7.43 4.48
CA ILE A 250 13.80 7.37 3.13
C ILE A 250 15.12 8.16 3.00
N ASP A 251 15.30 9.27 3.75
CA ASP A 251 16.53 10.11 3.73
C ASP A 251 17.69 9.58 4.63
N GLY A 252 17.59 8.37 5.19
CA GLY A 252 18.63 7.85 6.09
C GLY A 252 18.69 6.34 6.31
N LYS A 253 17.67 5.56 5.89
CA LYS A 253 17.66 4.11 5.64
C LYS A 253 16.23 3.70 5.24
N PRO A 254 15.94 3.43 3.95
CA PRO A 254 14.57 3.35 3.44
C PRO A 254 13.75 2.23 4.09
N ALA A 255 12.47 2.51 4.37
CA ALA A 255 11.51 1.49 4.79
C ALA A 255 11.25 0.46 3.67
N TYR A 256 11.45 0.85 2.40
CA TYR A 256 11.27 0.00 1.22
C TYR A 256 12.32 0.35 0.17
N LEU A 257 13.45 -0.37 0.23
CA LEU A 257 14.57 -0.25 -0.70
C LEU A 257 14.17 -0.80 -2.09
N GLU A 258 14.63 -0.12 -3.16
CA GLU A 258 14.95 -0.85 -4.39
C GLU A 258 16.02 -1.90 -4.03
N TYR A 259 15.94 -3.09 -4.60
CA TYR A 259 16.87 -4.18 -4.25
C TYR A 259 18.35 -3.89 -4.57
N ASP A 260 18.65 -2.74 -5.20
CA ASP A 260 19.99 -2.24 -5.55
C ASP A 260 20.70 -1.44 -4.44
N GLU A 261 20.04 -1.16 -3.31
CA GLU A 261 20.59 -0.31 -2.24
C GLU A 261 21.08 -1.11 -1.01
N ASP A 262 21.82 -2.20 -1.23
CA ASP A 262 22.63 -2.88 -0.18
C ASP A 262 24.06 -2.30 -0.09
#